data_AF-A0A1A8MQ68-F1
#
_entry.id   AF-A0A1A8MQ68-F1
#
_cell.length_a   1.000
_cell.length_b   1.000
_cell.length_c   1.000
_cell.angle_alpha   90.00
_cell.angle_beta   90.00
_cell.angle_gamma   90.00
#
_symmetry.space_group_name_H-M   'P 1'
#
loop_
_entity.id
_entity.type
_entity.pdbx_description
1 polymer ?
#
loop_
_entity_poly.entity_id
_entity_poly.type
_entity_poly.pdbx_seq_one_letter_code
_entity_poly.pdbx_strand_id
1 'polypeptide(L)' 'SHVTVINDDVNNCSKMKFYCSKDKTGPGQGDSGGPLVCDGKAYGVVSTLSGQHSDEIPLALYTMIPEYKEWINSVINKA' A
#
# COMPACT_ATOMS: atom_id res chain seq x y z
N SER A 1 11.95 4.85 -9.45
CA SER A 1 11.75 3.55 -8.77
C SER A 1 10.56 2.87 -9.42
N HIS A 2 10.75 1.67 -9.97
CA HIS A 2 9.65 0.85 -10.48
C HIS A 2 9.30 -0.13 -9.36
N VAL A 3 8.11 0.00 -8.77
CA VAL A 3 7.64 -0.89 -7.69
C VAL A 3 6.71 -1.90 -8.32
N THR A 4 7.01 -3.19 -8.18
CA THR A 4 6.11 -4.24 -8.66
C THR A 4 5.11 -4.55 -7.58
N VAL A 5 3.89 -4.01 -7.74
CA VAL A 5 2.78 -4.30 -6.84
C VAL A 5 2.22 -5.67 -7.20
N ILE A 6 2.27 -6.59 -6.25
CA ILE A 6 1.70 -7.91 -6.41
C ILE A 6 0.30 -7.85 -5.81
N ASN A 7 -0.71 -8.13 -6.63
CA ASN A 7 -2.07 -8.41 -6.17
C ASN A 7 -2.09 -9.85 -5.66
N ASP A 8 -1.34 -10.09 -4.57
CA ASP A 8 -0.99 -11.44 -4.13
C ASP A 8 -2.00 -11.97 -3.11
N ASP A 9 -2.73 -13.02 -3.50
CA ASP A 9 -3.53 -13.82 -2.57
C ASP A 9 -2.65 -14.70 -1.66
N VAL A 10 -1.36 -14.89 -1.99
CA VAL A 10 -0.42 -15.75 -1.24
C VAL A 10 -0.12 -15.18 0.16
N ASN A 11 -0.21 -13.86 0.35
CA ASN A 11 0.06 -13.20 1.63
C ASN A 11 -1.18 -12.56 2.28
N ASN A 12 -2.40 -12.90 1.83
CA ASN A 12 -3.66 -12.37 2.38
C ASN A 12 -3.85 -10.84 2.19
N CYS A 13 -3.04 -10.17 1.37
CA CYS A 13 -3.04 -8.72 1.21
C CYS A 13 -4.38 -8.18 0.71
N SER A 14 -4.87 -8.73 -0.41
CA SER A 14 -6.14 -8.32 -1.03
C SER A 14 -7.34 -8.55 -0.10
N LYS A 15 -7.33 -9.66 0.68
CA LYS A 15 -8.37 -9.96 1.67
C LYS A 15 -8.42 -8.94 2.81
N MET A 16 -7.28 -8.34 3.14
CA MET A 16 -7.18 -7.28 4.14
C MET A 16 -7.26 -5.86 3.55
N LYS A 17 -7.62 -5.72 2.26
CA LYS A 17 -7.72 -4.44 1.54
C LYS A 17 -6.38 -3.69 1.44
N PHE A 18 -5.29 -4.43 1.27
CA PHE A 18 -3.95 -3.90 1.02
C PHE A 18 -3.41 -4.31 -0.36
N TYR A 19 -2.68 -3.39 -0.98
CA TYR A 19 -1.67 -3.74 -1.97
C TYR A 19 -0.38 -4.14 -1.25
N CYS A 20 0.37 -5.03 -1.87
CA CYS A 20 1.65 -5.50 -1.35
C CYS A 20 2.76 -5.33 -2.39
N SER A 21 3.95 -4.96 -1.94
CA SER A 21 5.17 -5.01 -2.75
C SER A 21 6.29 -5.69 -1.98
N LYS A 22 7.03 -6.58 -2.64
CA LYS A 22 8.20 -7.25 -2.07
C LYS A 22 9.43 -6.88 -2.90
N ASP A 23 9.97 -5.71 -2.62
CA ASP A 23 11.13 -5.15 -3.33
C ASP A 23 12.26 -4.86 -2.34
N LYS A 24 13.52 -5.03 -2.78
CA LYS A 24 14.71 -4.68 -1.97
C LYS A 24 14.72 -3.20 -1.56
N THR A 25 14.11 -2.37 -2.38
CA THR A 25 13.90 -0.95 -2.14
C THR A 25 12.42 -0.71 -1.93
N GLY A 26 12.05 -0.21 -0.76
CA GLY A 26 10.68 0.09 -0.40
C GLY A 26 10.58 1.34 0.46
N PRO A 27 9.39 1.67 0.95
CA PRO A 27 9.20 2.76 1.89
C PRO A 27 9.99 2.52 3.19
N GLY A 28 10.53 3.58 3.75
CA GLY A 28 11.27 3.60 5.00
C GLY A 28 10.48 4.20 6.16
N GLN A 29 11.16 4.35 7.29
CA GLN A 29 10.59 5.05 8.44
C GLN A 29 10.30 6.51 8.07
N GLY A 30 9.05 6.94 8.30
CA GLY A 30 8.58 8.29 7.97
C GLY A 30 7.79 8.39 6.67
N ASP A 31 7.81 7.35 5.83
CA ASP A 31 7.04 7.34 4.57
C ASP A 31 5.56 6.96 4.76
N SER A 32 5.15 6.53 5.96
CA SER A 32 3.75 6.22 6.29
C SER A 32 2.83 7.41 5.99
N GLY A 33 1.73 7.15 5.29
CA GLY A 33 0.83 8.19 4.77
C GLY A 33 1.18 8.68 3.36
N GLY A 34 2.37 8.37 2.84
CA GLY A 34 2.77 8.69 1.47
C GLY A 34 1.97 7.92 0.41
N PRO A 35 1.81 8.46 -0.82
CA PRO A 35 1.03 7.83 -1.86
C PRO A 35 1.81 6.76 -2.64
N LEU A 36 1.17 5.62 -2.90
CA LEU A 36 1.55 4.70 -3.97
C LEU A 36 0.87 5.18 -5.26
N VAL A 37 1.67 5.65 -6.21
CA VAL A 37 1.20 6.26 -7.46
C VAL A 37 1.44 5.34 -8.65
N CYS A 38 0.41 5.13 -9.47
CA CYS A 38 0.49 4.46 -10.78
C CYS A 38 -0.23 5.34 -11.80
N ASP A 39 0.35 5.55 -12.99
CA ASP A 39 -0.23 6.40 -14.05
C ASP A 39 -0.75 7.77 -13.58
N GLY A 40 -0.01 8.42 -12.67
CA GLY A 40 -0.36 9.74 -12.12
C GLY A 40 -1.54 9.74 -11.15
N LYS A 41 -2.06 8.57 -10.74
CA LYS A 41 -3.15 8.44 -9.76
C LYS A 41 -2.65 7.75 -8.50
N ALA A 42 -3.13 8.19 -7.34
CA ALA A 42 -2.88 7.51 -6.08
C ALA A 42 -3.79 6.27 -5.99
N TYR A 43 -3.18 5.10 -5.88
CA TYR A 43 -3.86 3.81 -5.72
C TYR A 43 -3.78 3.30 -4.29
N GLY A 44 -2.70 3.60 -3.58
CA GLY A 44 -2.53 3.16 -2.20
C GLY A 44 -1.91 4.23 -1.31
N VAL A 45 -1.95 3.97 -0.01
CA VAL A 45 -1.30 4.80 1.03
C VAL A 45 -0.35 3.91 1.81
N VAL A 46 0.92 4.29 1.93
CA VAL A 46 1.92 3.56 2.72
C VAL A 46 1.40 3.40 4.15
N SER A 47 1.32 2.16 4.63
CA SER A 47 0.83 1.85 5.97
C SER A 47 1.97 1.35 6.86
N THR A 48 2.44 0.13 6.60
CA THR A 48 3.45 -0.54 7.42
C THR A 48 4.29 -1.50 6.59
N LEU A 49 5.35 -2.03 7.19
CA LEU A 49 6.16 -3.12 6.64
C LEU A 49 5.88 -4.38 7.47
N SER A 50 5.65 -5.52 6.82
CA SER A 50 5.52 -6.83 7.47
C SER A 50 6.66 -7.76 7.07
N GLY A 51 7.17 -8.52 8.04
CA GLY A 51 8.37 -9.36 7.90
C GLY A 51 9.26 -9.20 9.14
N GLN A 52 9.43 -10.28 9.91
CA GLN A 52 10.10 -10.25 11.22
C GLN A 52 11.54 -10.80 11.20
N HIS A 53 12.02 -11.34 10.07
CA HIS A 53 13.36 -11.93 9.99
C HIS A 53 14.32 -11.07 9.17
N SER A 54 15.54 -10.91 9.69
CA SER A 54 16.63 -10.09 9.11
C SER A 54 17.03 -10.49 7.69
N ASP A 55 16.69 -11.71 7.28
CA ASP A 55 17.18 -12.32 6.04
C ASP A 55 16.14 -12.30 4.92
N GLU A 56 14.91 -11.85 5.21
CA GLU A 56 13.84 -11.72 4.23
C GLU A 56 13.59 -10.27 3.82
N ILE A 57 13.34 -10.04 2.52
CA ILE A 57 12.90 -8.75 2.02
C ILE A 57 11.54 -8.43 2.65
N PRO A 58 11.40 -7.30 3.37
CA PRO A 58 10.15 -6.93 4.02
C PRO A 58 9.06 -6.69 2.97
N LEU A 59 7.83 -7.06 3.32
CA LEU A 59 6.64 -6.83 2.53
C LEU A 59 6.08 -5.45 2.88
N ALA A 60 6.06 -4.53 1.93
CA ALA A 60 5.44 -3.23 2.14
C ALA A 60 3.93 -3.31 1.88
N LEU A 61 3.15 -2.81 2.83
CA LEU A 61 1.69 -2.81 2.80
C LEU A 61 1.17 -1.39 2.52
N TYR A 62 0.28 -1.29 1.53
CA TYR A 62 -0.36 -0.03 1.15
C TYR A 62 -1.87 -0.17 1.19
N THR A 63 -2.56 0.67 1.97
CA THR A 63 -4.02 0.66 2.07
C THR A 63 -4.63 0.95 0.70
N MET A 64 -5.56 0.12 0.22
CA MET A 64 -6.18 0.29 -1.11
C MET A 64 -7.16 1.47 -1.11
N ILE A 65 -6.80 2.59 -1.75
CA ILE A 65 -7.68 3.76 -1.87
C ILE A 65 -9.06 3.43 -2.50
N PRO A 66 -9.18 2.57 -3.54
CA PRO A 66 -10.48 2.24 -4.12
C PRO A 66 -11.50 1.69 -3.12
N GLU A 67 -11.06 0.92 -2.12
CA GLU A 67 -11.90 0.31 -1.09
C GLU A 67 -12.52 1.32 -0.12
N TYR A 68 -11.96 2.53 -0.04
CA TYR A 68 -12.41 3.61 0.85
C TYR A 68 -12.98 4.81 0.08
N LYS A 69 -13.12 4.70 -1.25
CA LYS A 69 -13.51 5.81 -2.12
C LYS A 69 -14.86 6.41 -1.75
N GLU A 70 -15.85 5.58 -1.39
CA GLU A 70 -17.16 6.05 -0.96
C GLU A 70 -17.08 6.89 0.32
N TRP A 71 -16.35 6.41 1.33
CA TRP A 71 -16.13 7.15 2.56
C TRP A 71 -15.39 8.46 2.32
N ILE A 72 -14.29 8.43 1.55
CA ILE A 72 -13.50 9.62 1.18
C ILE A 72 -14.41 10.66 0.52
N ASN A 73 -15.18 10.25 -0.50
CA ASN A 73 -16.13 11.13 -1.18
C ASN A 73 -17.21 11.65 -0.23
N SER A 74 -17.69 10.83 0.71
CA SER A 74 -18.67 11.25 1.71
C SER A 74 -18.14 12.32 2.66
N VAL A 75 -16.82 12.40 2.88
CA VAL A 75 -16.18 13.40 3.74
C VAL A 75 -15.87 14.66 2.92
N ILE A 76 -15.24 14.51 1.76
CA ILE A 76 -14.79 15.64 0.93
C ILE A 76 -15.97 16.40 0.32
N ASN A 77 -17.05 15.71 -0.07
CA ASN A 77 -18.22 16.36 -0.67
C ASN A 77 -19.26 16.83 0.37
N LYS A 78 -19.00 16.63 1.66
CA LYS A 78 -19.79 17.24 2.75
C LYS A 78 -19.24 18.60 3.18
N ALA A 79 -18.05 18.95 2.70
CA ALA A 79 -17.42 20.25 2.94
C ALA A 79 -18.07 21.35 2.10
#